data_AF-F9N6B0-F1
#
_entry.id   AF-F9N6B0-F1
#
_cell.length_a   1.000
_cell.length_b   1.000
_cell.length_c   1.000
_cell.angle_alpha   90.00
_cell.angle_beta   90.00
_cell.angle_gamma   90.00
#
_symmetry.space_group_name_H-M   'P 1'
#
loop_
_entity.id
_entity.type
_entity.pdbx_description
1 polymer ?
#
loop_
_entity_poly.entity_id
_entity_poly.type
_entity_poly.pdbx_seq_one_letter_code
_entity_poly.pdbx_strand_id
1 'polypeptide(L)'
;MDLKDIEFLESEISDTTELIHSKSMLSHRNMTLVQVYFVAKDDAFLYLCEDIILHEGDHVYVSGKMKDTLGIVVDVRHQFKVRPSKYERVIAKIDTQLQGEFKIFNRLLLSFDRKSLGKEKISQWFFPPQGEEPYISTYRPDPFPLDDLTQFPIEHARVERGLQYYKEQRVVYMCIDDRYGYAIIRGSEYYEVEFEYNNGIIEDISCSCYCDGHCKHEFAVLLELQYMLQIVEKEFKNEYSKNRYLATIDKDVLWQMSVRWTNKGTIIFHNQIEPIIVN
;
A
#
# COMPACT_ATOMS: atom_id res chain seq x y z
N MET A 1 84.93 32.07 -23.45
CA MET A 1 84.00 31.23 -24.23
C MET A 1 83.23 30.37 -23.25
N ASP A 2 82.38 30.93 -22.39
CA ASP A 2 81.21 31.82 -22.61
C ASP A 2 79.99 30.93 -22.92
N LEU A 3 78.93 30.81 -22.11
CA LEU A 3 78.24 31.73 -21.18
C LEU A 3 77.46 32.83 -21.95
N LYS A 4 76.13 32.87 -21.76
CA LYS A 4 75.11 33.70 -22.45
C LYS A 4 74.67 33.18 -23.83
N ASP A 5 73.42 33.24 -24.28
CA ASP A 5 72.09 33.57 -23.70
C ASP A 5 71.06 32.60 -24.40
N ILE A 6 69.75 32.52 -24.13
CA ILE A 6 68.79 33.43 -23.47
C ILE A 6 67.70 32.62 -22.69
N GLU A 7 66.55 33.23 -22.41
CA GLU A 7 65.48 32.78 -21.51
C GLU A 7 64.10 32.66 -22.23
N PHE A 8 63.13 31.97 -21.61
CA PHE A 8 61.67 31.95 -21.87
C PHE A 8 61.10 31.64 -23.28
N LEU A 9 60.30 30.56 -23.35
CA LEU A 9 58.83 30.73 -23.42
C LEU A 9 58.08 29.45 -22.97
N GLU A 10 57.23 29.58 -21.95
CA GLU A 10 56.26 28.55 -21.56
C GLU A 10 55.02 28.66 -22.45
N SER A 11 54.85 27.78 -23.44
CA SER A 11 53.55 27.63 -24.12
C SER A 11 53.45 26.33 -24.93
N GLU A 12 53.17 25.20 -24.27
CA GLU A 12 52.44 24.07 -24.87
C GLU A 12 51.89 23.13 -23.78
N ILE A 13 51.12 23.71 -22.85
CA ILE A 13 50.15 22.94 -22.06
C ILE A 13 48.86 22.86 -22.88
N SER A 14 48.83 21.92 -23.81
CA SER A 14 47.64 21.42 -24.48
C SER A 14 47.84 19.92 -24.76
N ASP A 15 46.74 19.15 -24.74
CA ASP A 15 46.62 17.76 -25.20
C ASP A 15 46.64 16.64 -24.14
N THR A 16 46.68 16.95 -22.83
CA THR A 16 46.51 15.93 -21.76
C THR A 16 45.26 16.09 -20.88
N THR A 17 44.42 17.09 -21.14
CA THR A 17 43.22 17.40 -20.32
C THR A 17 41.87 16.98 -20.92
N GLU A 18 41.81 16.43 -22.14
CA GLU A 18 40.56 15.88 -22.73
C GLU A 18 40.18 14.46 -22.27
N LEU A 19 40.76 13.96 -21.17
CA LEU A 19 40.25 12.79 -20.44
C LEU A 19 39.48 13.16 -19.16
N ILE A 20 39.23 14.46 -18.93
CA ILE A 20 38.44 14.92 -17.79
C ILE A 20 36.94 14.68 -18.03
N HIS A 21 36.40 13.74 -17.26
CA HIS A 21 34.97 13.48 -17.08
C HIS A 21 34.14 13.19 -18.35
N SER A 22 34.09 11.90 -18.72
CA SER A 22 32.90 11.38 -19.39
C SER A 22 31.65 11.69 -18.57
N LYS A 23 30.59 12.22 -19.21
CA LYS A 23 29.29 12.54 -18.57
C LYS A 23 28.71 11.35 -17.80
N SER A 24 29.06 10.13 -18.21
CA SER A 24 28.76 8.84 -17.57
C SER A 24 29.18 8.73 -16.10
N MET A 25 30.21 9.44 -15.64
CA MET A 25 30.81 9.25 -14.31
C MET A 25 30.24 10.17 -13.21
N LEU A 26 29.45 11.20 -13.56
CA LEU A 26 28.94 12.17 -12.58
C LEU A 26 27.50 11.93 -12.13
N SER A 27 26.65 11.31 -12.97
CA SER A 27 25.19 11.26 -12.76
C SER A 27 24.66 10.06 -11.97
N HIS A 28 25.52 9.16 -11.47
CA HIS A 28 25.09 7.85 -10.94
C HIS A 28 25.45 7.58 -9.47
N ARG A 29 25.83 8.60 -8.70
CA ARG A 29 26.35 8.41 -7.32
C ARG A 29 25.35 7.79 -6.34
N ASN A 30 24.05 7.88 -6.62
CA ASN A 30 22.96 7.35 -5.79
C ASN A 30 22.14 6.27 -6.53
N MET A 31 22.70 5.61 -7.55
CA MET A 31 21.98 4.60 -8.32
C MET A 31 22.33 3.17 -7.86
N THR A 32 21.32 2.35 -7.61
CA THR A 32 21.46 0.92 -7.31
C THR A 32 20.77 0.08 -8.40
N LEU A 33 21.27 -1.14 -8.59
CA LEU A 33 20.59 -2.15 -9.39
C LEU A 33 19.94 -3.15 -8.44
N VAL A 34 18.60 -3.18 -8.42
CA VAL A 34 17.83 -4.00 -7.49
C VAL A 34 17.12 -5.14 -8.22
N GLN A 35 17.04 -6.30 -7.57
CA GLN A 35 16.22 -7.41 -8.04
C GLN A 35 14.90 -7.39 -7.25
N VAL A 36 13.79 -7.39 -7.97
CA VAL A 36 12.44 -7.29 -7.40
C VAL A 36 11.62 -8.51 -7.82
N TYR A 37 11.17 -9.28 -6.83
CA TYR A 37 10.32 -10.45 -6.99
C TYR A 37 8.84 -10.06 -7.00
N PHE A 38 8.06 -10.69 -7.89
CA PHE A 38 6.61 -10.46 -8.01
C PHE A 38 5.85 -11.77 -7.87
N VAL A 39 5.09 -11.90 -6.78
CA VAL A 39 4.29 -13.10 -6.44
C VAL A 39 3.35 -13.51 -7.60
N ALA A 40 2.76 -12.54 -8.30
CA ALA A 40 1.85 -12.80 -9.42
C ALA A 40 2.52 -13.35 -10.69
N LYS A 41 3.85 -13.41 -10.74
CA LYS A 41 4.65 -14.00 -11.83
C LYS A 41 5.56 -15.14 -11.40
N ASP A 42 5.74 -15.33 -10.09
CA ASP A 42 6.72 -16.26 -9.50
C ASP A 42 8.14 -16.08 -10.09
N ASP A 43 8.53 -14.82 -10.33
CA ASP A 43 9.78 -14.45 -10.98
C ASP A 43 10.29 -13.09 -10.46
N ALA A 44 11.58 -12.82 -10.64
CA ALA A 44 12.26 -11.63 -10.14
C ALA A 44 13.10 -10.91 -11.20
N PHE A 45 12.76 -9.66 -11.48
CA PHE A 45 13.38 -8.85 -12.53
C PHE A 45 14.31 -7.76 -11.98
N LEU A 46 15.22 -7.28 -12.82
CA LEU A 46 16.19 -6.23 -12.45
C LEU A 46 15.67 -4.84 -12.81
N TYR A 47 15.74 -3.92 -11.86
CA TYR A 47 15.34 -2.52 -12.00
C TYR A 47 16.48 -1.60 -11.58
N LEU A 48 16.53 -0.41 -12.16
CA LEU A 48 17.33 0.68 -11.62
C LEU A 48 16.56 1.41 -10.52
N CYS A 49 17.25 1.75 -9.43
CA CYS A 49 16.70 2.58 -8.38
C CYS A 49 17.62 3.78 -8.19
N GLU A 50 17.02 4.97 -8.25
CA GLU A 50 17.69 6.27 -8.17
C GLU A 50 17.15 6.98 -6.91
N ASP A 51 18.05 7.49 -6.06
CA ASP A 51 17.76 8.30 -4.85
C ASP A 51 16.85 7.69 -3.74
N ILE A 52 16.39 6.45 -3.89
CA ILE A 52 15.67 5.70 -2.85
C ILE A 52 16.61 4.67 -2.20
N ILE A 53 16.68 4.67 -0.86
CA ILE A 53 17.45 3.66 -0.11
C ILE A 53 16.60 2.40 0.08
N LEU A 54 16.99 1.33 -0.62
CA LEU A 54 16.35 0.01 -0.57
C LEU A 54 17.21 -1.03 0.14
N HIS A 55 16.55 -1.98 0.78
CA HIS A 55 17.10 -3.18 1.38
C HIS A 55 16.26 -4.39 0.97
N GLU A 56 16.79 -5.60 1.14
CA GLU A 56 16.01 -6.84 1.01
C GLU A 56 14.80 -6.82 1.97
N GLY A 57 13.63 -7.20 1.43
CA GLY A 57 12.35 -7.16 2.13
C GLY A 57 11.55 -5.85 1.97
N ASP A 58 12.15 -4.78 1.43
CA ASP A 58 11.40 -3.56 1.10
C ASP A 58 10.36 -3.83 -0.01
N HIS A 59 9.14 -3.32 0.18
CA HIS A 59 8.09 -3.39 -0.82
C HIS A 59 8.15 -2.16 -1.74
N VAL A 60 7.96 -2.36 -3.04
CA VAL A 60 8.17 -1.33 -4.07
C VAL A 60 7.15 -1.42 -5.20
N TYR A 61 6.88 -0.28 -5.84
CA TYR A 61 6.31 -0.22 -7.19
C TYR A 61 7.41 0.15 -8.19
N VAL A 62 7.23 -0.27 -9.44
CA VAL A 62 8.20 -0.12 -10.53
C VAL A 62 7.57 0.53 -11.78
N SER A 63 8.36 0.85 -12.80
CA SER A 63 7.86 1.23 -14.13
C SER A 63 7.73 0.02 -15.07
N GLY A 64 7.12 0.26 -16.24
CA GLY A 64 6.97 -0.74 -17.30
C GLY A 64 5.87 -1.77 -17.00
N LYS A 65 6.12 -3.03 -17.37
CA LYS A 65 5.09 -4.10 -17.41
C LYS A 65 4.55 -4.53 -16.04
N MET A 66 5.24 -4.20 -14.95
CA MET A 66 4.85 -4.58 -13.58
C MET A 66 4.39 -3.37 -12.76
N LYS A 67 4.06 -2.24 -13.42
CA LYS A 67 3.78 -0.95 -12.74
C LYS A 67 2.62 -1.00 -11.75
N ASP A 68 1.62 -1.85 -12.00
CA ASP A 68 0.41 -1.99 -11.20
C ASP A 68 0.51 -3.18 -10.21
N THR A 69 1.69 -3.78 -10.05
CA THR A 69 1.93 -4.92 -9.16
C THR A 69 2.94 -4.56 -8.09
N LEU A 70 2.60 -4.81 -6.82
CA LEU A 70 3.54 -4.66 -5.72
C LEU A 70 4.66 -5.71 -5.82
N GLY A 71 5.90 -5.25 -5.78
CA GLY A 71 7.10 -6.08 -5.81
C GLY A 71 7.84 -6.06 -4.47
N ILE A 72 8.65 -7.10 -4.22
CA ILE A 72 9.47 -7.24 -3.02
C ILE A 72 10.94 -7.26 -3.44
N VAL A 73 11.77 -6.40 -2.83
CA VAL A 73 13.22 -6.36 -3.10
C VAL A 73 13.88 -7.62 -2.51
N VAL A 74 14.64 -8.34 -3.34
CA VAL A 74 15.34 -9.59 -2.96
C VAL A 74 16.86 -9.55 -3.12
N ASP A 75 17.40 -8.49 -3.75
CA ASP A 75 18.85 -8.22 -3.84
C ASP A 75 19.06 -6.72 -4.17
N VAL A 76 20.11 -6.11 -3.63
CA VAL A 76 20.48 -4.70 -3.84
C VAL A 76 21.96 -4.58 -4.16
N ARG A 77 22.28 -4.24 -5.42
CA ARG A 77 23.67 -4.14 -5.91
C ARG A 77 24.11 -2.69 -6.06
N HIS A 78 25.15 -2.33 -5.32
CA HIS A 78 25.84 -1.04 -5.42
C HIS A 78 26.96 -1.02 -6.48
N GLN A 79 27.41 -2.20 -6.95
CA GLN A 79 28.43 -2.34 -7.98
C GLN A 79 27.88 -3.11 -9.17
N PHE A 80 27.69 -2.43 -10.31
CA PHE A 80 27.11 -3.01 -11.52
C PHE A 80 27.54 -2.24 -12.77
N LYS A 81 27.35 -2.86 -13.95
CA LYS A 81 27.57 -2.23 -15.26
C LYS A 81 26.41 -2.56 -16.19
N VAL A 82 25.53 -1.59 -16.42
CA VAL A 82 24.34 -1.72 -17.29
C VAL A 82 24.25 -0.56 -18.28
N ARG A 83 23.30 -0.65 -19.23
CA ARG A 83 22.89 0.49 -20.06
C ARG A 83 21.54 0.99 -19.53
N PRO A 84 21.45 2.16 -18.89
CA PRO A 84 20.21 2.59 -18.23
C PRO A 84 18.96 2.62 -19.11
N SER A 85 19.11 2.89 -20.42
CA SER A 85 18.01 2.84 -21.40
C SER A 85 17.42 1.45 -21.67
N LYS A 86 17.95 0.38 -21.04
CA LYS A 86 17.43 -0.99 -21.14
C LYS A 86 16.71 -1.47 -19.86
N TYR A 87 16.62 -0.63 -18.83
CA TYR A 87 16.08 -1.01 -17.53
C TYR A 87 14.92 -0.11 -17.15
N GLU A 88 13.85 -0.75 -16.67
CA GLU A 88 12.79 -0.08 -15.93
C GLU A 88 13.30 0.36 -14.55
N ARG A 89 12.54 1.22 -13.86
CA ARG A 89 12.92 1.81 -12.58
C ARG A 89 12.03 1.39 -11.43
N VAL A 90 12.55 1.44 -10.21
CA VAL A 90 11.71 1.59 -9.01
C VAL A 90 11.14 3.01 -9.00
N ILE A 91 9.83 3.13 -8.80
CA ILE A 91 9.13 4.44 -8.75
C ILE A 91 8.75 4.85 -7.32
N ALA A 92 8.59 3.89 -6.41
CA ALA A 92 8.31 4.17 -5.01
C ALA A 92 8.71 3.00 -4.10
N LYS A 93 9.06 3.34 -2.87
CA LYS A 93 9.15 2.42 -1.72
C LYS A 93 7.89 2.58 -0.89
N ILE A 94 7.28 1.47 -0.48
CA ILE A 94 6.10 1.45 0.36
C ILE A 94 6.48 1.36 1.84
N ASP A 95 5.87 2.19 2.67
CA ASP A 95 6.02 2.14 4.12
C ASP A 95 5.11 1.05 4.72
N THR A 96 5.71 -0.09 5.05
CA THR A 96 5.04 -1.21 5.71
C THR A 96 5.24 -1.23 7.24
N GLN A 97 5.92 -0.25 7.84
CA GLN A 97 6.18 -0.25 9.28
C GLN A 97 4.90 -0.01 10.06
N LEU A 98 4.66 -0.73 11.15
CA LEU A 98 3.51 -0.51 12.02
C LEU A 98 3.95 -0.18 13.44
N GLN A 99 3.27 0.80 14.04
CA GLN A 99 3.44 1.18 15.43
C GLN A 99 2.06 1.46 16.03
N GLY A 100 1.76 0.83 17.17
CA GLY A 100 0.48 0.98 17.84
C GLY A 100 0.14 -0.21 18.73
N GLU A 101 -1.02 -0.11 19.39
CA GLU A 101 -1.68 -1.27 20.00
C GLU A 101 -2.73 -1.82 19.02
N PHE A 102 -2.78 -3.14 18.88
CA PHE A 102 -3.72 -3.83 18.01
C PHE A 102 -4.52 -4.85 18.83
N LYS A 103 -5.86 -4.76 18.79
CA LYS A 103 -6.74 -5.76 19.38
C LYS A 103 -6.96 -6.88 18.37
N ILE A 104 -6.90 -8.13 18.81
CA ILE A 104 -7.16 -9.30 17.95
C ILE A 104 -8.64 -9.66 18.04
N PHE A 105 -9.32 -9.82 16.89
CA PHE A 105 -10.65 -10.43 16.85
C PHE A 105 -10.80 -11.29 15.59
N ASN A 106 -10.99 -12.61 15.77
CA ASN A 106 -11.11 -13.57 14.67
C ASN A 106 -9.96 -13.43 13.64
N ARG A 107 -10.25 -13.10 12.36
CA ARG A 107 -9.26 -12.86 11.29
C ARG A 107 -8.66 -11.44 11.31
N LEU A 108 -9.21 -10.52 12.10
CA LEU A 108 -8.89 -9.10 12.06
C LEU A 108 -7.94 -8.69 13.19
N LEU A 109 -7.16 -7.64 12.88
CA LEU A 109 -6.48 -6.78 13.84
C LEU A 109 -7.15 -5.41 13.81
N LEU A 110 -7.53 -4.90 14.97
CA LEU A 110 -8.28 -3.65 15.14
C LEU A 110 -7.37 -2.61 15.80
N SER A 111 -7.47 -1.35 15.37
CA SER A 111 -6.88 -0.22 16.08
C SER A 111 -7.87 0.95 16.17
N PHE A 112 -7.78 1.68 17.28
CA PHE A 112 -8.54 2.90 17.55
C PHE A 112 -7.66 4.17 17.45
N ASP A 113 -6.43 4.03 16.95
CA ASP A 113 -5.51 5.14 16.69
C ASP A 113 -5.25 5.33 15.18
N ARG A 114 -5.58 6.53 14.68
CA ARG A 114 -5.38 6.98 13.29
C ARG A 114 -3.95 6.80 12.79
N LYS A 115 -2.95 6.83 13.69
CA LYS A 115 -1.53 6.65 13.34
C LYS A 115 -1.13 5.19 13.12
N SER A 116 -1.90 4.24 13.64
CA SER A 116 -1.58 2.82 13.58
C SER A 116 -1.98 2.18 12.25
N LEU A 117 -3.18 2.48 11.76
CA LEU A 117 -3.77 1.90 10.53
C LEU A 117 -4.45 2.98 9.68
N GLY A 118 -3.81 4.14 9.49
CA GLY A 118 -4.38 5.23 8.70
C GLY A 118 -4.58 4.89 7.22
N LYS A 119 -5.73 5.26 6.65
CA LYS A 119 -6.12 5.04 5.24
C LYS A 119 -4.99 5.35 4.26
N GLU A 120 -4.42 6.56 4.35
CA GLU A 120 -3.41 7.07 3.41
C GLU A 120 -2.15 6.20 3.33
N LYS A 121 -1.83 5.46 4.40
CA LYS A 121 -0.71 4.53 4.46
C LYS A 121 -1.10 3.14 3.97
N ILE A 122 -2.23 2.62 4.44
CA ILE A 122 -2.67 1.26 4.12
C ILE A 122 -3.08 1.14 2.64
N SER A 123 -3.64 2.17 2.02
CA SER A 123 -3.99 2.16 0.59
C SER A 123 -2.77 1.93 -0.32
N GLN A 124 -1.61 2.47 0.04
CA GLN A 124 -0.34 2.30 -0.69
C GLN A 124 0.19 0.86 -0.69
N TRP A 125 -0.39 -0.04 0.12
CA TRP A 125 -0.05 -1.47 0.11
C TRP A 125 -0.77 -2.22 -1.02
N PHE A 126 -1.79 -1.60 -1.62
CA PHE A 126 -2.65 -2.21 -2.63
C PHE A 126 -2.63 -1.45 -3.96
N PHE A 127 -2.50 -0.12 -3.91
CA PHE A 127 -2.61 0.76 -5.08
C PHE A 127 -1.28 1.45 -5.43
N PRO A 128 -0.89 1.50 -6.72
CA PRO A 128 0.33 2.16 -7.16
C PRO A 128 0.23 3.68 -6.98
N PRO A 129 1.35 4.39 -6.71
CA PRO A 129 1.35 5.83 -6.43
C PRO A 129 0.98 6.71 -7.65
N GLN A 130 0.97 6.14 -8.85
CA GLN A 130 0.49 6.83 -10.06
C GLN A 130 -1.04 6.88 -10.13
N GLY A 131 -1.74 6.01 -9.40
CA GLY A 131 -3.20 5.86 -9.42
C GLY A 131 -3.76 5.38 -10.76
N GLU A 132 -5.08 5.24 -10.79
CA GLU A 132 -5.85 5.35 -12.03
C GLU A 132 -6.39 6.79 -12.18
N GLU A 133 -6.98 7.11 -13.33
CA GLU A 133 -7.76 8.34 -13.46
C GLU A 133 -8.96 8.30 -12.50
N PRO A 134 -9.33 9.42 -11.85
CA PRO A 134 -10.49 9.45 -10.95
C PRO A 134 -11.77 9.02 -11.64
N TYR A 135 -12.44 8.00 -11.11
CA TYR A 135 -13.78 7.63 -11.56
C TYR A 135 -14.81 8.68 -11.11
N ILE A 136 -15.89 8.83 -11.88
CA ILE A 136 -17.01 9.70 -11.55
C ILE A 136 -18.25 8.82 -11.38
N SER A 137 -18.75 8.72 -10.14
CA SER A 137 -20.07 8.13 -9.86
C SER A 137 -21.11 9.23 -9.66
N THR A 138 -22.20 9.15 -10.40
CA THR A 138 -23.44 9.88 -10.12
C THR A 138 -24.47 9.02 -9.39
N TYR A 139 -24.13 7.76 -9.09
CA TYR A 139 -24.98 6.84 -8.34
C TYR A 139 -24.81 7.11 -6.85
N ARG A 140 -25.70 7.96 -6.31
CA ARG A 140 -25.90 8.14 -4.87
C ARG A 140 -27.22 7.50 -4.47
N PRO A 141 -27.24 6.63 -3.44
CA PRO A 141 -28.49 6.10 -2.90
C PRO A 141 -29.21 7.19 -2.10
N ASP A 142 -30.53 7.07 -1.94
CA ASP A 142 -31.21 7.75 -0.84
C ASP A 142 -30.69 7.19 0.51
N PRO A 143 -30.53 7.99 1.57
CA PRO A 143 -29.99 7.51 2.84
C PRO A 143 -30.81 6.36 3.43
N PHE A 144 -30.16 5.25 3.78
CA PHE A 144 -30.82 4.01 4.20
C PHE A 144 -30.24 3.46 5.52
N PRO A 145 -31.02 2.71 6.33
CA PRO A 145 -30.53 2.08 7.54
C PRO A 145 -29.54 0.96 7.23
N LEU A 146 -28.39 0.95 7.90
CA LEU A 146 -27.38 -0.09 7.77
C LEU A 146 -27.91 -1.46 8.21
N ASP A 147 -28.88 -1.53 9.13
CA ASP A 147 -29.53 -2.76 9.57
C ASP A 147 -30.60 -3.28 8.59
N ASP A 148 -31.05 -2.47 7.63
CA ASP A 148 -31.97 -2.86 6.55
C ASP A 148 -31.36 -2.69 5.15
N LEU A 149 -30.45 -3.60 4.82
CA LEU A 149 -29.82 -3.66 3.49
C LEU A 149 -30.79 -4.03 2.35
N THR A 150 -32.09 -4.25 2.60
CA THR A 150 -33.07 -4.41 1.52
C THR A 150 -33.39 -3.09 0.83
N GLN A 151 -33.08 -1.96 1.47
CA GLN A 151 -33.23 -0.61 0.93
C GLN A 151 -32.05 -0.17 0.05
N PHE A 152 -30.92 -0.89 0.06
CA PHE A 152 -29.77 -0.56 -0.79
C PHE A 152 -30.13 -0.78 -2.27
N PRO A 153 -30.00 0.22 -3.17
CA PRO A 153 -30.47 0.12 -4.55
C PRO A 153 -29.52 -0.68 -5.46
N ILE A 154 -29.43 -1.99 -5.21
CA ILE A 154 -28.59 -2.95 -5.93
C ILE A 154 -29.43 -4.00 -6.67
N GLU A 155 -28.99 -4.40 -7.87
CA GLU A 155 -29.59 -5.51 -8.62
C GLU A 155 -29.45 -6.85 -7.87
N HIS A 156 -30.52 -7.65 -7.84
CA HIS A 156 -30.55 -8.95 -7.14
C HIS A 156 -29.38 -9.89 -7.50
N ALA A 157 -28.99 -9.96 -8.77
CA ALA A 157 -27.86 -10.78 -9.23
C ALA A 157 -26.49 -10.33 -8.66
N ARG A 158 -26.39 -9.08 -8.18
CA ARG A 158 -25.19 -8.54 -7.53
C ARG A 158 -25.23 -8.73 -6.01
N VAL A 159 -26.42 -8.79 -5.39
CA VAL A 159 -26.63 -9.12 -3.97
C VAL A 159 -26.02 -10.48 -3.63
N GLU A 160 -26.37 -11.54 -4.40
CA GLU A 160 -25.85 -12.89 -4.18
C GLU A 160 -24.32 -12.95 -4.27
N ARG A 161 -23.75 -12.22 -5.23
CA ARG A 161 -22.29 -12.11 -5.40
C ARG A 161 -21.63 -11.31 -4.27
N GLY A 162 -22.29 -10.28 -3.75
CA GLY A 162 -21.80 -9.50 -2.61
C GLY A 162 -21.82 -10.32 -1.32
N LEU A 163 -22.88 -11.08 -1.07
CA LEU A 163 -22.96 -12.04 0.02
C LEU A 163 -21.85 -13.10 -0.07
N GLN A 164 -21.55 -13.59 -1.28
CA GLN A 164 -20.44 -14.52 -1.50
C GLN A 164 -19.09 -13.85 -1.21
N TYR A 165 -18.90 -12.58 -1.60
CA TYR A 165 -17.67 -11.85 -1.34
C TYR A 165 -17.41 -11.61 0.15
N TYR A 166 -18.47 -11.32 0.92
CA TYR A 166 -18.43 -11.25 2.38
C TYR A 166 -18.08 -12.61 3.01
N LYS A 167 -18.75 -13.70 2.60
CA LYS A 167 -18.44 -15.06 3.07
C LYS A 167 -17.00 -15.50 2.78
N GLU A 168 -16.45 -15.09 1.65
CA GLU A 168 -15.05 -15.31 1.26
C GLU A 168 -14.06 -14.33 1.91
N GLN A 169 -14.52 -13.51 2.87
CA GLN A 169 -13.71 -12.60 3.69
C GLN A 169 -12.86 -11.63 2.84
N ARG A 170 -13.41 -11.19 1.70
CA ARG A 170 -12.66 -10.39 0.72
C ARG A 170 -12.40 -8.94 1.12
N VAL A 171 -13.10 -8.42 2.14
CA VAL A 171 -12.79 -7.11 2.72
C VAL A 171 -11.56 -7.27 3.60
N VAL A 172 -10.43 -6.72 3.14
CA VAL A 172 -9.10 -6.92 3.75
C VAL A 172 -8.68 -5.78 4.65
N TYR A 173 -9.30 -4.61 4.49
CA TYR A 173 -9.11 -3.44 5.34
C TYR A 173 -10.40 -2.62 5.36
N MET A 174 -10.75 -2.04 6.50
CA MET A 174 -11.82 -1.05 6.64
C MET A 174 -11.48 -0.05 7.74
N CYS A 175 -11.76 1.22 7.54
CA CYS A 175 -11.75 2.21 8.60
C CYS A 175 -13.00 3.10 8.59
N ILE A 176 -13.38 3.56 9.78
CA ILE A 176 -14.32 4.65 10.01
C ILE A 176 -13.53 5.76 10.72
N ASP A 177 -13.50 6.95 10.13
CA ASP A 177 -13.02 8.18 10.77
C ASP A 177 -14.18 9.17 10.89
N ASP A 178 -14.69 9.29 12.12
CA ASP A 178 -15.92 10.00 12.45
C ASP A 178 -17.16 9.49 11.67
N ARG A 179 -17.56 10.19 10.59
CA ARG A 179 -18.63 9.77 9.68
C ARG A 179 -18.14 9.19 8.36
N TYR A 180 -16.84 9.22 8.09
CA TYR A 180 -16.24 8.84 6.81
C TYR A 180 -15.70 7.41 6.87
N GLY A 181 -16.27 6.55 6.05
CA GLY A 181 -15.89 5.17 5.87
C GLY A 181 -15.02 4.97 4.64
N TYR A 182 -14.07 4.05 4.75
CA TYR A 182 -13.27 3.57 3.62
C TYR A 182 -12.93 2.10 3.82
N ALA A 183 -12.96 1.31 2.74
CA ALA A 183 -12.62 -0.11 2.75
C ALA A 183 -11.83 -0.51 1.50
N ILE A 184 -11.03 -1.56 1.63
CA ILE A 184 -10.33 -2.23 0.52
C ILE A 184 -10.84 -3.66 0.42
N ILE A 185 -11.23 -4.06 -0.78
CA ILE A 185 -11.85 -5.35 -1.05
C ILE A 185 -11.26 -6.04 -2.29
N ARG A 186 -10.96 -7.34 -2.15
CA ARG A 186 -10.33 -8.17 -3.19
C ARG A 186 -11.34 -8.73 -4.19
N GLY A 187 -11.43 -8.14 -5.37
CA GLY A 187 -12.15 -8.67 -6.54
C GLY A 187 -11.25 -9.45 -7.50
N SER A 188 -11.20 -9.02 -8.76
CA SER A 188 -10.18 -9.40 -9.76
C SER A 188 -8.83 -8.71 -9.48
N GLU A 189 -8.90 -7.45 -9.09
CA GLU A 189 -7.85 -6.72 -8.38
C GLU A 189 -8.41 -6.20 -7.04
N TYR A 190 -7.69 -5.33 -6.35
CA TYR A 190 -8.24 -4.63 -5.19
C TYR A 190 -9.09 -3.45 -5.65
N TYR A 191 -10.18 -3.18 -4.95
CA TYR A 191 -11.02 -2.01 -5.15
C TYR A 191 -11.17 -1.23 -3.86
N GLU A 192 -11.34 0.07 -4.00
CA GLU A 192 -11.68 0.99 -2.91
C GLU A 192 -13.20 1.10 -2.81
N VAL A 193 -13.70 1.22 -1.59
CA VAL A 193 -15.11 1.56 -1.32
C VAL A 193 -15.10 2.68 -0.29
N GLU A 194 -15.67 3.82 -0.65
CA GLU A 194 -15.88 4.96 0.24
C GLU A 194 -17.35 5.04 0.62
N PHE A 195 -17.66 5.46 1.85
CA PHE A 195 -19.03 5.60 2.33
C PHE A 195 -19.17 6.69 3.40
N GLU A 196 -20.34 7.30 3.51
CA GLU A 196 -20.70 8.16 4.63
C GLU A 196 -21.64 7.40 5.56
N TYR A 197 -21.27 7.27 6.84
CA TYR A 197 -22.01 6.55 7.87
C TYR A 197 -22.29 7.44 9.09
N ASN A 198 -23.56 7.56 9.47
CA ASN A 198 -24.01 8.45 10.53
C ASN A 198 -25.05 7.75 11.40
N ASN A 199 -24.66 7.35 12.63
CA ASN A 199 -25.55 6.81 13.66
C ASN A 199 -26.50 5.69 13.20
N GLY A 200 -26.01 4.75 12.39
CA GLY A 200 -26.80 3.63 11.86
C GLY A 200 -27.34 3.84 10.45
N ILE A 201 -27.23 5.05 9.89
CA ILE A 201 -27.63 5.37 8.51
C ILE A 201 -26.40 5.39 7.61
N ILE A 202 -26.53 4.85 6.40
CA ILE A 202 -25.60 5.07 5.28
C ILE A 202 -26.15 6.23 4.46
N GLU A 203 -25.38 7.30 4.35
CA GLU A 203 -25.76 8.54 3.68
C GLU A 203 -25.24 8.61 2.23
N ASP A 204 -24.13 7.93 1.94
CA ASP A 204 -23.57 7.74 0.59
C ASP A 204 -22.65 6.50 0.55
N ILE A 205 -22.45 5.90 -0.62
CA ILE A 205 -21.47 4.81 -0.82
C ILE A 205 -21.08 4.68 -2.30
N SER A 206 -19.78 4.56 -2.57
CA SER A 206 -19.23 4.41 -3.92
C SER A 206 -18.00 3.49 -3.96
N CYS A 207 -17.96 2.59 -4.93
CA CYS A 207 -16.79 1.73 -5.21
C CYS A 207 -16.04 2.14 -6.48
N SER A 208 -14.70 2.03 -6.47
CA SER A 208 -13.84 2.30 -7.62
C SER A 208 -13.94 1.29 -8.77
N CYS A 209 -14.76 0.24 -8.65
CA CYS A 209 -14.91 -0.72 -9.74
C CYS A 209 -15.86 -0.19 -10.83
N TYR A 210 -15.47 -0.37 -12.10
CA TYR A 210 -16.28 -0.02 -13.25
C TYR A 210 -17.51 -0.95 -13.39
N CYS A 211 -18.61 -0.57 -12.73
CA CYS A 211 -19.92 -1.22 -12.79
C CYS A 211 -21.00 -0.15 -13.02
N ASP A 212 -22.02 -0.49 -13.80
CA ASP A 212 -23.17 0.40 -14.02
C ASP A 212 -24.14 0.31 -12.83
N GLY A 213 -24.21 1.34 -11.98
CA GLY A 213 -24.92 1.31 -10.71
C GLY A 213 -24.26 0.45 -9.62
N HIS A 214 -24.90 0.37 -8.46
CA HIS A 214 -24.33 -0.23 -7.25
C HIS A 214 -23.88 -1.68 -7.42
N CYS A 215 -22.81 -2.04 -6.72
CA CYS A 215 -22.01 -3.21 -7.02
C CYS A 215 -21.90 -4.21 -5.85
N LYS A 216 -21.50 -5.44 -6.19
CA LYS A 216 -21.26 -6.53 -5.24
C LYS A 216 -20.22 -6.18 -4.14
N HIS A 217 -19.31 -5.24 -4.40
CA HIS A 217 -18.27 -4.85 -3.46
C HIS A 217 -18.82 -3.97 -2.34
N GLU A 218 -19.66 -2.99 -2.70
CA GLU A 218 -20.36 -2.10 -1.75
C GLU A 218 -21.22 -2.94 -0.81
N PHE A 219 -22.01 -3.88 -1.36
CA PHE A 219 -22.84 -4.78 -0.54
C PHE A 219 -22.02 -5.67 0.41
N ALA A 220 -20.86 -6.17 -0.03
CA ALA A 220 -19.95 -6.93 0.84
C ALA A 220 -19.33 -6.07 1.95
N VAL A 221 -19.02 -4.80 1.65
CA VAL A 221 -18.54 -3.81 2.64
C VAL A 221 -19.62 -3.46 3.64
N LEU A 222 -20.88 -3.29 3.22
CA LEU A 222 -22.01 -3.05 4.13
C LEU A 222 -22.22 -4.22 5.12
N LEU A 223 -22.11 -5.47 4.65
CA LEU A 223 -22.17 -6.66 5.52
C LEU A 223 -20.99 -6.74 6.50
N GLU A 224 -19.77 -6.44 6.04
CA GLU A 224 -18.59 -6.40 6.93
C GLU A 224 -18.70 -5.27 7.96
N LEU A 225 -19.24 -4.10 7.57
CA LEU A 225 -19.49 -2.96 8.45
C LEU A 225 -20.52 -3.31 9.54
N GLN A 226 -21.63 -3.98 9.19
CA GLN A 226 -22.58 -4.51 10.17
C GLN A 226 -21.89 -5.41 11.20
N TYR A 227 -21.11 -6.39 10.73
CA TYR A 227 -20.38 -7.34 11.59
C TYR A 227 -19.38 -6.63 12.51
N MET A 228 -18.58 -5.71 11.95
CA MET A 228 -17.58 -4.94 12.66
C MET A 228 -18.20 -4.05 13.76
N LEU A 229 -19.27 -3.32 13.46
CA LEU A 229 -19.96 -2.51 14.47
C LEU A 229 -20.61 -3.34 15.58
N GLN A 230 -21.12 -4.54 15.28
CA GLN A 230 -21.62 -5.47 16.30
C GLN A 230 -20.53 -5.97 17.25
N ILE A 231 -19.29 -6.13 16.79
CA ILE A 231 -18.13 -6.49 17.64
C ILE A 231 -17.78 -5.31 18.52
N VAL A 232 -17.69 -4.11 17.95
CA VAL A 232 -17.27 -2.89 18.65
C VAL A 232 -18.23 -2.54 19.78
N GLU A 233 -19.54 -2.61 19.54
CA GLU A 233 -20.56 -2.33 20.56
C GLU A 233 -20.53 -3.34 21.72
N LYS A 234 -20.10 -4.59 21.48
CA LYS A 234 -20.01 -5.65 22.50
C LYS A 234 -18.69 -5.59 23.30
N GLU A 235 -17.56 -5.46 22.61
CA GLU A 235 -16.23 -5.70 23.18
C GLU A 235 -15.41 -4.42 23.38
N PHE A 236 -15.64 -3.36 22.58
CA PHE A 236 -14.73 -2.19 22.47
C PHE A 236 -15.46 -0.83 22.50
N LYS A 237 -16.66 -0.79 23.10
CA LYS A 237 -17.57 0.36 23.05
C LYS A 237 -16.93 1.64 23.61
N ASN A 238 -16.15 1.51 24.67
CA ASN A 238 -15.50 2.64 25.35
C ASN A 238 -14.35 3.21 24.50
N GLU A 239 -13.53 2.35 23.91
CA GLU A 239 -12.43 2.70 23.02
C GLU A 239 -12.93 3.42 21.77
N TYR A 240 -13.99 2.93 21.14
CA TYR A 240 -14.58 3.58 19.97
C TYR A 240 -15.19 4.94 20.31
N SER A 241 -16.02 5.00 21.37
CA SER A 241 -16.68 6.24 21.81
C SER A 241 -15.69 7.36 22.14
N LYS A 242 -14.51 7.02 22.65
CA LYS A 242 -13.46 7.98 22.99
C LYS A 242 -12.72 8.54 21.76
N ASN A 243 -12.44 7.70 20.76
CA ASN A 243 -11.56 8.06 19.65
C ASN A 243 -12.29 8.51 18.38
N ARG A 244 -13.59 8.15 18.24
CA ARG A 244 -14.39 8.30 17.01
C ARG A 244 -13.64 7.83 15.76
N TYR A 245 -12.85 6.78 15.92
CA TYR A 245 -12.06 6.17 14.87
C TYR A 245 -11.89 4.70 15.17
N LEU A 246 -11.93 3.91 14.10
CA LEU A 246 -11.67 2.49 14.11
C LEU A 246 -11.11 2.11 12.75
N ALA A 247 -10.05 1.32 12.75
CA ALA A 247 -9.59 0.59 11.58
C ALA A 247 -9.45 -0.89 11.89
N THR A 248 -9.79 -1.72 10.91
CA THR A 248 -9.59 -3.17 10.92
C THR A 248 -8.75 -3.55 9.70
N ILE A 249 -7.83 -4.49 9.89
CA ILE A 249 -7.03 -5.08 8.81
C ILE A 249 -6.99 -6.58 8.98
N ASP A 250 -6.99 -7.32 7.88
CA ASP A 250 -6.83 -8.76 7.89
C ASP A 250 -5.42 -9.15 8.38
N LYS A 251 -5.35 -10.14 9.27
CA LYS A 251 -4.10 -10.63 9.86
C LYS A 251 -3.11 -11.09 8.81
N ASP A 252 -3.56 -11.76 7.75
CA ASP A 252 -2.67 -12.29 6.73
C ASP A 252 -2.04 -11.15 5.92
N VAL A 253 -2.81 -10.10 5.60
CA VAL A 253 -2.29 -8.89 4.96
C VAL A 253 -1.21 -8.24 5.82
N LEU A 254 -1.53 -7.96 7.09
CA LEU A 254 -0.57 -7.34 8.01
C LEU A 254 0.69 -8.19 8.17
N TRP A 255 0.54 -9.52 8.23
CA TRP A 255 1.67 -10.44 8.32
C TRP A 255 2.54 -10.41 7.07
N GLN A 256 1.96 -10.50 5.86
CA GLN A 256 2.74 -10.46 4.62
C GLN A 256 3.46 -9.11 4.45
N MET A 257 2.79 -7.99 4.72
CA MET A 257 3.31 -6.64 4.46
C MET A 257 4.33 -6.19 5.52
N SER A 258 4.01 -6.34 6.81
CA SER A 258 4.73 -5.69 7.91
C SER A 258 5.61 -6.63 8.74
N VAL A 259 5.39 -7.95 8.69
CA VAL A 259 6.08 -8.90 9.60
C VAL A 259 7.01 -9.84 8.83
N ARG A 260 6.52 -10.49 7.78
CA ARG A 260 7.22 -11.59 7.06
C ARG A 260 8.61 -11.22 6.57
N TRP A 261 8.78 -9.99 6.09
CA TRP A 261 10.02 -9.50 5.46
C TRP A 261 10.82 -8.56 6.37
N THR A 262 10.38 -8.38 7.61
CA THR A 262 10.96 -7.42 8.56
C THR A 262 12.14 -8.04 9.30
N ASN A 263 13.35 -7.55 9.01
CA ASN A 263 14.60 -8.02 9.61
C ASN A 263 14.71 -7.76 11.13
N LYS A 264 13.99 -6.77 11.67
CA LYS A 264 14.01 -6.39 13.10
C LYS A 264 12.66 -5.82 13.52
N GLY A 265 12.12 -6.29 14.63
CA GLY A 265 10.89 -5.78 15.22
C GLY A 265 10.70 -6.27 16.64
N THR A 266 9.59 -5.92 17.28
CA THR A 266 9.20 -6.47 18.58
C THR A 266 7.70 -6.65 18.59
N ILE A 267 7.26 -7.87 18.90
CA ILE A 267 5.85 -8.21 19.11
C ILE A 267 5.70 -8.48 20.61
N ILE A 268 4.84 -7.70 21.28
CA ILE A 268 4.59 -7.82 22.71
C ILE A 268 3.19 -8.39 22.90
N PHE A 269 3.09 -9.53 23.58
CA PHE A 269 1.82 -10.17 23.89
C PHE A 269 1.35 -9.76 25.28
N HIS A 270 0.35 -8.88 25.34
CA HIS A 270 -0.34 -8.54 26.59
C HIS A 270 -1.50 -9.50 26.81
N ASN A 271 -1.26 -10.58 27.55
CA ASN A 271 -2.32 -11.49 27.96
C ASN A 271 -3.15 -10.87 29.10
N GLN A 272 -4.49 -10.88 28.97
CA GLN A 272 -5.39 -10.45 30.05
C GLN A 272 -6.25 -11.58 30.64
N ILE A 273 -6.49 -12.69 29.94
CA ILE A 273 -7.39 -13.77 30.45
C ILE A 273 -6.93 -15.18 30.04
N GLU A 274 -6.51 -15.43 28.78
CA GLU A 274 -6.16 -16.77 28.28
C GLU A 274 -4.83 -16.79 27.48
N PRO A 275 -4.01 -17.85 27.61
CA PRO A 275 -2.75 -17.95 26.88
C PRO A 275 -2.96 -17.97 25.36
N ILE A 276 -2.17 -17.17 24.64
CA ILE A 276 -2.15 -17.20 23.17
C ILE A 276 -1.48 -18.50 22.73
N ILE A 277 -2.29 -19.45 22.29
CA ILE A 277 -1.80 -20.72 21.74
C ILE A 277 -1.37 -20.48 20.29
N VAL A 278 -0.06 -20.53 20.05
CA VAL A 278 0.52 -20.57 18.70
C VAL A 278 0.76 -22.06 18.36
N ASN A 279 0.01 -22.56 17.37
CA ASN A 279 0.17 -23.88 16.77
C ASN A 279 0.78 -23.75 15.38
#